data_AF-A0A350EY50-F1
#
_entry.id   AF-A0A350EY50-F1
#
_cell.length_a   1.000
_cell.length_b   1.000
_cell.length_c   1.000
_cell.angle_alpha   90.00
_cell.angle_beta   90.00
_cell.angle_gamma   90.00
#
_symmetry.space_group_name_H-M   'P 1'
#
loop_
_entity.id
_entity.type
_entity.pdbx_description
1 polymer ?
#
loop_
_entity_poly.entity_id
_entity_poly.type
_entity_poly.pdbx_seq_one_letter_code
_entity_poly.pdbx_strand_id
1 'polypeptide(L)'
;MSYPYDIRIDAAGRQFVCEFGNSRIQVFDREDRLIEVIGGSGAAPGAFNNPWAITLDSQGNLIVADSLNHRVQKFWRKKQS
;
A
#
# COMPACT_ATOMS: atom_id res chain seq x y z
N MET A 1 -3.46 -2.55 14.19
CA MET A 1 -2.80 -3.19 13.04
C MET A 1 -2.87 -4.69 13.26
N SER A 2 -3.31 -5.44 12.24
CA SER A 2 -3.34 -6.92 12.30
C SER A 2 -2.77 -7.46 11.00
N TYR A 3 -1.91 -8.46 11.08
CA TYR A 3 -1.23 -9.07 9.92
C TYR A 3 -0.43 -8.07 9.04
N PRO A 4 0.50 -7.26 9.60
CA PRO A 4 1.45 -6.53 8.77
C PRO A 4 2.44 -7.52 8.14
N TYR A 5 2.47 -7.59 6.81
CA TYR A 5 3.32 -8.56 6.08
C TYR A 5 4.55 -7.90 5.46
N ASP A 6 4.43 -6.65 5.03
CA ASP A 6 5.52 -5.95 4.36
C ASP A 6 5.47 -4.44 4.65
N ILE A 7 6.63 -3.80 4.65
CA ILE A 7 6.79 -2.36 4.87
C ILE A 7 7.80 -1.74 3.90
N ARG A 8 7.50 -0.56 3.38
CA ARG A 8 8.42 0.25 2.57
C ARG A 8 8.44 1.69 3.03
N ILE A 9 9.61 2.31 3.00
CA ILE A 9 9.80 3.71 3.32
C ILE A 9 10.22 4.43 2.05
N ASP A 10 9.58 5.55 1.73
CA ASP A 10 9.95 6.38 0.58
C ASP A 10 11.02 7.43 0.95
N ALA A 11 11.50 8.18 -0.05
CA ALA A 11 12.53 9.20 0.16
C ALA A 11 12.07 10.38 1.04
N ALA A 12 10.76 10.56 1.26
CA ALA A 12 10.21 11.57 2.14
C ALA A 12 10.02 11.05 3.59
N GLY A 13 10.34 9.78 3.84
CA GLY A 13 10.14 9.13 5.13
C GLY A 13 8.72 8.61 5.37
N ARG A 14 7.86 8.58 4.34
CA ARG A 14 6.52 7.99 4.46
C ARG A 14 6.63 6.48 4.51
N GLN A 15 5.89 5.86 5.44
CA GLN A 15 5.93 4.43 5.70
C GLN A 15 4.66 3.78 5.16
N PHE A 16 4.81 2.87 4.21
CA PHE A 16 3.72 2.10 3.60
C PHE A 16 3.71 0.72 4.24
N VAL A 17 2.60 0.32 4.85
CA VAL A 17 2.45 -0.96 5.57
C VAL A 17 1.37 -1.79 4.89
N CYS A 18 1.74 -2.95 4.37
CA CYS A 18 0.82 -3.91 3.76
C CYS A 18 0.16 -4.79 4.83
N GLU A 19 -1.17 -4.73 4.94
CA GLU A 19 -1.94 -5.57 5.86
C GLU A 19 -2.72 -6.64 5.10
N PHE A 20 -2.20 -7.87 5.09
CA PHE A 20 -2.78 -9.02 4.38
C PHE A 20 -4.23 -9.27 4.84
N GLY A 21 -4.46 -9.49 6.12
CA GLY A 21 -5.80 -9.82 6.65
C GLY A 21 -6.81 -8.67 6.62
N ASN A 22 -6.36 -7.43 6.46
CA ASN A 22 -7.23 -6.25 6.40
C ASN A 22 -7.46 -5.74 4.98
N SER A 23 -6.88 -6.41 3.96
CA SER A 23 -7.01 -6.05 2.54
C SER A 23 -6.75 -4.56 2.25
N ARG A 24 -5.71 -4.00 2.87
CA ARG A 24 -5.37 -2.57 2.77
C ARG A 24 -3.88 -2.30 2.98
N ILE A 25 -3.46 -1.12 2.53
CA ILE A 25 -2.15 -0.53 2.82
C ILE A 25 -2.40 0.72 3.66
N GLN A 26 -1.73 0.85 4.79
CA GLN A 26 -1.72 2.09 5.57
C GLN A 26 -0.45 2.88 5.25
N VAL A 27 -0.58 4.19 5.14
CA VAL A 27 0.54 5.11 4.91
C VAL A 27 0.66 6.05 6.09
N PHE A 28 1.83 6.06 6.71
CA PHE A 28 2.19 6.95 7.81
C PHE A 28 3.19 7.99 7.33
N ASP A 29 3.17 9.18 7.93
CA ASP A 29 4.27 10.14 7.78
C ASP A 29 5.50 9.73 8.61
N ARG A 30 6.55 10.54 8.55
CA ARG A 30 7.82 10.29 9.28
C ARG A 30 7.69 10.55 10.79
N GLU A 31 6.58 11.13 11.22
CA GLU A 31 6.21 11.35 12.62
C GLU A 31 5.19 10.30 13.12
N ASP A 32 5.08 9.16 12.42
CA ASP A 32 4.21 8.01 12.71
C ASP A 32 2.71 8.30 12.70
N ARG A 33 2.28 9.39 12.03
CA ARG A 33 0.86 9.74 11.93
C ARG A 33 0.28 9.09 10.68
N LEU A 34 -0.89 8.45 10.82
CA LEU A 34 -1.61 7.89 9.68
C LEU A 34 -2.09 9.03 8.76
N ILE A 35 -1.67 9.01 7.50
CA ILE A 35 -2.00 10.04 6.51
C ILE A 35 -2.84 9.51 5.34
N GLU A 36 -2.83 8.20 5.08
CA GLU A 36 -3.63 7.60 4.02
C GLU A 36 -3.93 6.12 4.31
N VAL A 37 -5.10 5.65 3.86
CA VAL A 37 -5.43 4.23 3.76
C VAL A 37 -5.81 3.95 2.31
N ILE A 38 -5.09 3.03 1.69
CA ILE A 38 -5.31 2.61 0.30
C ILE A 38 -5.90 1.19 0.35
N GLY A 39 -7.00 0.96 -0.35
CA GLY A 39 -7.59 -0.37 -0.43
C GLY A 39 -8.94 -0.52 0.27
N GLY A 40 -9.20 -1.77 0.65
CA GLY A 40 -10.50 -2.30 1.05
C GLY A 40 -10.72 -3.64 0.35
N SER A 41 -11.48 -4.54 0.99
CA SER A 41 -11.74 -5.87 0.44
C SER A 41 -12.47 -5.80 -0.91
N GLY A 42 -11.97 -6.49 -1.92
CA GLY A 42 -12.62 -6.62 -3.22
C GLY A 42 -11.66 -6.90 -4.38
N ALA A 43 -12.23 -7.06 -5.58
CA ALA A 43 -11.50 -7.33 -6.81
C ALA A 43 -11.48 -6.15 -7.80
N ALA A 44 -12.21 -5.06 -7.51
CA ALA A 44 -12.20 -3.85 -8.33
C ALA A 44 -10.81 -3.17 -8.32
N PRO A 45 -10.45 -2.37 -9.33
CA PRO A 45 -9.23 -1.55 -9.28
C PRO A 45 -9.22 -0.68 -8.03
N GLY A 46 -8.11 -0.69 -7.29
CA GLY A 46 -7.99 0.02 -6.03
C GLY A 46 -8.47 -0.73 -4.78
N ALA A 47 -9.14 -1.87 -4.94
CA ALA A 47 -9.45 -2.82 -3.87
C ALA A 47 -8.48 -4.00 -3.87
N PHE A 48 -8.38 -4.73 -2.76
CA PHE A 48 -7.49 -5.87 -2.59
C PHE A 48 -8.21 -7.10 -2.03
N ASN A 49 -7.63 -8.26 -2.28
CA ASN A 49 -7.97 -9.51 -1.64
C ASN A 49 -6.68 -10.11 -1.09
N ASN A 50 -6.42 -9.82 0.19
CA ASN A 50 -5.24 -10.23 0.92
C ASN A 50 -3.91 -9.92 0.20
N PRO A 51 -3.52 -8.63 0.13
CA PRO A 51 -2.25 -8.23 -0.49
C PRO A 51 -1.07 -8.72 0.35
N TRP A 52 -0.01 -9.20 -0.29
CA TRP A 52 1.10 -9.86 0.40
C TRP A 52 2.35 -8.99 0.51
N ALA A 53 2.69 -8.28 -0.56
CA ALA A 53 3.93 -7.53 -0.64
C ALA A 53 3.73 -6.20 -1.36
N ILE A 54 4.60 -5.25 -1.03
CA ILE A 54 4.63 -3.94 -1.65
C ILE A 54 6.05 -3.55 -2.07
N THR A 55 6.15 -2.73 -3.11
CA THR A 55 7.39 -2.02 -3.43
C THR A 55 7.08 -0.62 -3.93
N LEU A 56 8.09 0.23 -3.93
CA LEU A 56 8.04 1.55 -4.53
C LEU A 56 8.94 1.56 -5.77
N ASP A 57 8.49 2.19 -6.85
CA ASP A 57 9.38 2.48 -7.98
C ASP A 57 10.22 3.74 -7.71
N SER A 58 11.12 4.07 -8.64
CA SER A 58 11.99 5.25 -8.53
C SER A 58 11.25 6.59 -8.51
N GLN A 59 9.97 6.62 -8.86
CA GLN A 59 9.11 7.80 -8.80
C GLN A 59 8.26 7.82 -7.51
N GLY A 60 8.41 6.82 -6.63
CA GLY A 60 7.63 6.66 -5.41
C GLY A 60 6.20 6.19 -5.66
N ASN A 61 5.90 5.57 -6.80
CA ASN A 61 4.62 4.93 -7.04
C ASN A 61 4.56 3.58 -6.31
N LEU A 62 3.44 3.28 -5.69
CA LEU A 62 3.23 2.04 -4.95
C LEU A 62 2.87 0.90 -5.91
N ILE A 63 3.54 -0.24 -5.77
CA ILE A 63 3.23 -1.49 -6.48
C ILE A 63 2.85 -2.52 -5.43
N VAL A 64 1.71 -3.19 -5.61
CA VAL A 64 1.11 -4.13 -4.65
C VAL A 64 0.92 -5.49 -5.31
N ALA A 65 1.42 -6.55 -4.69
CA ALA A 65 1.07 -7.93 -5.03
C ALA A 65 -0.23 -8.32 -4.31
N ASP A 66 -1.32 -8.41 -5.06
CA ASP A 66 -2.68 -8.64 -4.59
C ASP A 66 -3.02 -10.14 -4.71
N SER A 67 -2.56 -10.92 -3.72
CA SER A 67 -2.30 -12.36 -3.89
C SER A 67 -3.54 -13.19 -4.19
N LEU A 68 -4.68 -12.91 -3.56
CA LEU A 68 -5.91 -13.69 -3.82
C LEU A 68 -6.77 -13.13 -4.95
N ASN A 69 -6.39 -11.98 -5.52
CA ASN A 69 -6.89 -11.55 -6.82
C ASN A 69 -5.95 -11.93 -7.97
N HIS A 70 -4.84 -12.62 -7.69
CA HIS A 70 -3.86 -13.10 -8.67
C HIS A 70 -3.34 -12.00 -9.61
N ARG A 71 -3.10 -10.80 -9.08
CA ARG A 71 -2.65 -9.65 -9.87
C ARG A 71 -1.63 -8.79 -9.14
N VAL A 72 -1.02 -7.90 -9.91
CA VAL A 72 -0.25 -6.78 -9.39
C VAL A 72 -0.98 -5.48 -9.75
N GLN A 73 -1.10 -4.57 -8.79
CA GLN A 73 -1.64 -3.23 -9.01
C GLN A 73 -0.55 -2.19 -8.77
N LYS A 74 -0.52 -1.15 -9.61
CA LYS A 74 0.32 0.02 -9.42
C LYS A 74 -0.56 1.22 -9.07
N PHE A 75 -0.09 2.12 -8.22
CA PHE A 75 -0.76 3.34 -7.81
C PHE A 75 0.16 4.54 -8.02
N TRP A 76 -0.31 5.48 -8.82
CA TRP A 76 0.42 6.68 -9.19
C TRP A 76 0.31 7.68 -8.06
N ARG A 77 1.44 8.26 -7.67
CA ARG A 77 1.44 9.34 -6.69
C ARG A 77 0.69 10.53 -7.27
N LYS A 78 -0.33 11.03 -6.55
CA LYS A 78 -0.95 12.31 -6.88
C LYS A 78 0.11 13.41 -6.72
N LYS A 79 0.34 14.19 -7.78
CA LYS A 79 1.11 15.42 -7.65
C LYS A 79 0.32 16.36 -6.74
N GLN A 80 0.96 16.87 -5.70
CA GLN A 80 0.41 18.01 -4.97
C GLN A 80 0.50 19.20 -5.92
N SER A 81 -0.66 19.74 -6.29
CA SER A 81 -0.81 21.02 -6.99
C SER A 81 -0.59 22.17 -6.03
#